data_AF-A0AAU3NRT0-F1
#
_entry.id   AF-A0AAU3NRT0-F1
#
_cell.length_a   1.000
_cell.length_b   1.000
_cell.length_c   1.000
_cell.angle_alpha   90.00
_cell.angle_beta   90.00
_cell.angle_gamma   90.00
#
_symmetry.space_group_name_H-M   'P 1'
#
loop_
_entity.id
_entity.type
_entity.pdbx_description
1 polymer ?
#
loop_
_entity_poly.entity_id
_entity_poly.type
_entity_poly.pdbx_seq_one_letter_code
_entity_poly.pdbx_strand_id
1 'polypeptide(L)'
;MSRSVSRRSTTPPPNPRGGPARWTHDSAKRVVGWKVDSPESVQEKVEAIHDLAADDAVAAVVTTDFLRRPAVASKAMADDTARHAVNEAQFHRFRQQAQFVQEEAAPQLQRMEHSAQFMDLVAACAQFVATSGRIVPNLRGEHYDDGERETIGRGLSRVRAAADWIENAVTRGEVDLDEQLEKLLKGSGE
;
A
#
# COMPACT_ATOMS: atom_id res chain seq x y z
N MET A 1 -29.28 -45.72 3.59
CA MET A 1 -29.18 -45.52 2.12
C MET A 1 -30.58 -45.36 1.56
N SER A 2 -31.11 -44.14 1.50
CA SER A 2 -32.44 -43.89 0.93
C SER A 2 -32.30 -43.62 -0.55
N ARG A 3 -32.75 -44.57 -1.39
CA ARG A 3 -32.88 -44.39 -2.83
C ARG A 3 -34.01 -43.40 -3.09
N SER A 4 -33.67 -42.22 -3.63
CA SER A 4 -34.67 -41.28 -4.16
C SER A 4 -35.44 -41.95 -5.29
N VAL A 5 -36.73 -42.22 -5.04
CA VAL A 5 -37.65 -42.77 -6.01
C VAL A 5 -37.83 -41.75 -7.13
N SER A 6 -37.34 -42.08 -8.33
CA SER A 6 -37.60 -41.34 -9.56
C SER A 6 -39.11 -41.31 -9.81
N ARG A 7 -39.78 -40.21 -9.46
CA ARG A 7 -41.18 -39.99 -9.84
C ARG A 7 -41.22 -39.87 -11.35
N ARG A 8 -41.70 -40.92 -12.03
CA ARG A 8 -42.04 -40.85 -13.46
C ARG A 8 -43.24 -39.92 -13.62
N SER A 9 -42.99 -38.64 -13.87
CA SER A 9 -44.05 -37.73 -14.32
C SER A 9 -44.50 -38.21 -15.70
N THR A 10 -45.73 -38.69 -15.80
CA THR A 10 -46.28 -39.24 -17.06
C THR A 10 -46.93 -38.15 -17.91
N THR A 11 -47.22 -36.99 -17.31
CA THR A 11 -47.90 -35.89 -17.98
C THR A 11 -46.89 -34.89 -18.55
N PRO A 12 -46.85 -34.69 -19.89
CA PRO A 12 -45.95 -33.72 -20.49
C PRO A 12 -46.35 -32.29 -20.10
N PRO A 13 -45.38 -31.40 -19.83
CA PRO A 13 -45.67 -30.01 -19.52
C PRO A 13 -46.21 -29.25 -20.74
N PRO A 14 -46.91 -28.11 -20.52
CA PRO A 14 -47.39 -27.24 -21.59
C PRO A 14 -46.24 -26.79 -22.49
N ASN A 15 -46.50 -26.70 -23.80
CA ASN A 15 -45.48 -26.25 -24.73
C ASN A 15 -45.27 -24.72 -24.58
N PRO A 16 -44.03 -24.26 -24.32
CA PRO A 16 -43.72 -22.84 -24.16
C PRO A 16 -44.03 -21.99 -25.40
N ARG A 17 -44.12 -22.59 -26.59
CA ARG A 17 -44.45 -21.93 -27.86
C ARG A 17 -45.93 -22.08 -28.27
N GLY A 18 -46.82 -22.44 -27.35
CA GLY A 18 -48.28 -22.47 -27.58
C GLY A 18 -48.81 -23.67 -28.36
N GLY A 19 -48.03 -24.75 -28.50
CA GLY A 19 -48.44 -26.01 -29.14
C GLY A 19 -49.02 -27.06 -28.17
N PRO A 20 -49.39 -28.26 -28.66
CA PRO A 20 -49.84 -29.35 -27.80
C PRO A 20 -48.75 -29.77 -26.81
N ALA A 21 -49.16 -30.13 -25.58
CA ALA A 21 -48.27 -30.57 -24.51
C ALA A 21 -47.50 -31.83 -24.94
N ARG A 22 -46.15 -31.73 -24.95
CA ARG A 22 -45.26 -32.83 -25.34
C ARG A 22 -43.96 -32.75 -24.56
N TRP A 23 -43.36 -33.91 -24.29
CA TRP A 23 -42.01 -33.98 -23.75
C TRP A 23 -40.99 -33.55 -24.81
N THR A 24 -40.31 -32.45 -24.55
CA THR A 24 -39.05 -32.06 -25.20
C THR A 24 -37.86 -32.41 -24.31
N HIS A 25 -36.66 -32.50 -24.90
CA HIS A 25 -35.42 -32.72 -24.16
C HIS A 25 -35.24 -31.73 -23.00
N ASP A 26 -35.44 -30.44 -23.26
CA ASP A 26 -35.37 -29.39 -22.24
C ASP A 26 -36.49 -29.49 -21.20
N SER A 27 -37.70 -29.88 -21.59
CA SER A 27 -38.79 -30.06 -20.62
C SER A 27 -38.54 -31.25 -19.68
N ALA A 28 -37.89 -32.30 -20.17
CA ALA A 28 -37.49 -33.43 -19.35
C ALA A 28 -36.37 -33.04 -18.40
N LYS A 29 -35.32 -32.38 -18.91
CA LYS A 29 -34.21 -31.83 -18.12
C LYS A 29 -34.70 -30.92 -17.00
N ARG A 30 -35.61 -30.00 -17.32
CA ARG A 30 -36.20 -29.07 -16.36
C ARG A 30 -36.95 -29.76 -15.22
N VAL A 31 -37.68 -30.83 -15.50
CA VAL A 31 -38.43 -31.59 -14.47
C VAL A 31 -37.50 -32.34 -13.52
N VAL A 32 -36.33 -32.78 -13.99
CA VAL A 32 -35.34 -33.47 -13.16
C VAL A 32 -34.29 -32.54 -12.56
N GLY A 33 -34.41 -31.22 -12.76
CA GLY A 33 -33.46 -30.23 -12.28
C GLY A 33 -32.09 -30.27 -12.99
N TRP A 34 -32.05 -30.77 -14.23
CA TRP A 34 -30.85 -30.76 -15.06
C TRP A 34 -30.78 -29.49 -15.89
N LYS A 35 -29.55 -29.06 -16.18
CA LYS A 35 -29.28 -27.91 -17.05
C LYS A 35 -29.91 -28.10 -18.43
N VAL A 36 -30.72 -27.12 -18.84
CA VAL A 36 -31.40 -27.07 -20.14
C VAL A 36 -30.46 -26.56 -21.24
N ASP A 37 -30.68 -27.02 -22.46
CA ASP A 37 -29.93 -26.56 -23.64
C ASP A 37 -30.49 -25.22 -24.16
N SER A 38 -31.80 -24.99 -24.00
CA SER A 38 -32.48 -23.73 -24.34
C SER A 38 -33.07 -23.05 -23.10
N PRO A 39 -32.38 -22.09 -22.48
CA PRO A 39 -32.88 -21.32 -21.34
C PRO A 39 -34.12 -20.47 -21.70
N GLU A 40 -35.20 -20.60 -20.92
CA GLU A 40 -36.44 -19.86 -21.14
C GLU A 40 -36.69 -18.83 -20.05
N SER A 41 -36.57 -19.25 -18.79
CA SER A 41 -36.74 -18.39 -17.61
C SER A 41 -35.54 -17.48 -17.38
N VAL A 42 -35.74 -16.40 -16.60
CA VAL A 42 -34.64 -15.51 -16.18
C VAL A 42 -33.56 -16.29 -15.44
N GLN A 43 -33.96 -17.20 -14.53
CA GLN A 43 -33.01 -17.99 -13.75
C GLN A 43 -32.16 -18.92 -14.63
N GLU A 44 -32.77 -19.63 -15.58
CA GLU A 44 -32.02 -20.50 -16.52
C GLU A 44 -31.06 -19.68 -17.38
N LYS A 45 -31.44 -18.45 -17.78
CA LYS A 45 -30.58 -17.56 -18.54
C LYS A 45 -29.41 -17.06 -17.71
N VAL A 46 -29.65 -16.74 -16.44
CA VAL A 46 -28.59 -16.34 -15.50
C VAL A 46 -27.61 -17.48 -15.27
N GLU A 47 -28.09 -18.70 -15.05
CA GLU A 47 -27.25 -19.89 -14.88
C GLU A 47 -26.41 -20.19 -16.15
N ALA A 48 -27.01 -20.09 -17.34
CA ALA A 48 -26.28 -20.22 -18.59
C ALA A 48 -25.19 -19.15 -18.78
N ILE A 49 -25.44 -17.91 -18.34
CA ILE A 49 -24.44 -16.83 -18.36
C ILE A 49 -23.31 -17.11 -17.36
N HIS A 50 -23.63 -17.59 -16.16
CA HIS A 50 -22.61 -17.98 -15.17
C HIS A 50 -21.67 -19.04 -15.72
N ASP A 51 -22.20 -20.08 -16.37
CA ASP A 51 -21.38 -21.13 -16.97
C ASP A 51 -20.51 -20.62 -18.12
N LEU A 52 -21.00 -19.66 -18.91
CA LEU A 52 -20.23 -19.05 -19.99
C LEU A 52 -19.13 -18.10 -19.47
N ALA A 53 -19.38 -17.46 -18.34
CA ALA A 53 -18.48 -16.52 -17.68
C ALA A 53 -17.73 -17.14 -16.50
N ALA A 54 -17.44 -18.46 -16.56
CA ALA A 54 -16.69 -19.15 -15.51
C ALA A 54 -15.21 -18.70 -15.44
N ASP A 55 -14.66 -18.15 -16.53
CA ASP A 55 -13.33 -17.55 -16.59
C ASP A 55 -13.40 -16.08 -16.15
N ASP A 56 -12.61 -15.70 -15.14
CA ASP A 56 -12.60 -14.35 -14.57
C ASP A 56 -12.21 -13.26 -15.58
N ALA A 57 -11.35 -13.55 -16.57
CA ALA A 57 -10.99 -12.60 -17.61
C ALA A 57 -12.18 -12.35 -18.55
N VAL A 58 -12.92 -13.41 -18.90
CA VAL A 58 -14.16 -13.30 -19.70
C VAL A 58 -15.24 -12.57 -18.90
N ALA A 59 -15.43 -12.93 -17.63
CA ALA A 59 -16.40 -12.31 -16.74
C ALA A 59 -16.14 -10.81 -16.56
N ALA A 60 -14.87 -10.39 -16.41
CA ALA A 60 -14.50 -8.99 -16.28
C ALA A 60 -14.85 -8.17 -17.54
N VAL A 61 -14.59 -8.71 -18.73
CA VAL A 61 -14.94 -8.06 -20.01
C VAL A 61 -16.45 -7.91 -20.13
N VAL A 62 -17.20 -9.00 -19.94
CA VAL A 62 -18.67 -9.00 -20.06
C VAL A 62 -19.32 -8.10 -19.00
N THR A 63 -18.81 -8.10 -17.77
CA THR A 63 -19.28 -7.21 -16.69
C THR A 63 -19.06 -5.75 -17.07
N THR A 64 -17.88 -5.41 -17.60
CA THR A 64 -17.59 -4.04 -18.07
C THR A 64 -18.55 -3.63 -19.18
N ASP A 65 -18.80 -4.51 -20.14
CA ASP A 65 -19.75 -4.28 -21.24
C ASP A 65 -21.18 -4.07 -20.73
N PHE A 66 -21.63 -4.84 -19.74
CA PHE A 66 -22.93 -4.64 -19.09
C PHE A 66 -23.01 -3.30 -18.37
N LEU A 67 -21.96 -2.90 -17.65
CA LEU A 67 -21.90 -1.62 -16.94
C LEU A 67 -21.87 -0.41 -17.88
N ARG A 68 -21.53 -0.58 -19.17
CA ARG A 68 -21.69 0.50 -20.18
C ARG A 68 -23.16 0.86 -20.44
N ARG A 69 -24.12 0.01 -20.04
CA ARG A 69 -25.56 0.29 -20.16
C ARG A 69 -26.04 1.05 -18.90
N PRO A 70 -26.46 2.33 -18.99
CA PRO A 70 -26.73 3.15 -17.81
C PRO A 70 -27.76 2.58 -16.83
N ALA A 71 -28.83 1.98 -17.37
CA ALA A 71 -29.87 1.36 -16.55
C ALA A 71 -29.39 0.10 -15.81
N VAL A 72 -28.43 -0.64 -16.37
CA VAL A 72 -27.81 -1.81 -15.73
C VAL A 72 -26.84 -1.36 -14.65
N ALA A 73 -25.98 -0.38 -14.95
CA ALA A 73 -25.06 0.21 -13.98
C ALA A 73 -25.81 0.80 -12.77
N SER A 74 -26.88 1.56 -13.00
CA SER A 74 -27.70 2.12 -11.90
C SER A 74 -28.31 1.04 -11.02
N LYS A 75 -28.84 -0.04 -11.61
CA LYS A 75 -29.39 -1.18 -10.84
C LYS A 75 -28.30 -1.95 -10.09
N ALA A 76 -27.15 -2.17 -10.72
CA ALA A 76 -26.02 -2.86 -10.09
C ALA A 76 -25.44 -2.04 -8.92
N MET A 77 -25.34 -0.71 -9.06
CA MET A 77 -24.83 0.15 -7.99
C MET A 77 -25.85 0.37 -6.85
N ALA A 78 -27.13 0.11 -7.09
CA ALA A 78 -28.16 0.09 -6.05
C ALA A 78 -28.20 -1.24 -5.28
N ASP A 79 -27.59 -2.31 -5.81
CA ASP A 79 -27.39 -3.56 -5.09
C ASP A 79 -26.22 -3.43 -4.11
N ASP A 80 -26.47 -3.79 -2.84
CA ASP A 80 -25.51 -3.55 -1.77
C ASP A 80 -24.25 -4.41 -1.93
N THR A 81 -24.42 -5.66 -2.35
CA THR A 81 -23.33 -6.63 -2.52
C THR A 81 -22.40 -6.20 -3.65
N ALA A 82 -22.97 -5.84 -4.81
CA ALA A 82 -22.21 -5.36 -5.96
C ALA A 82 -21.49 -4.04 -5.65
N ARG A 83 -22.16 -3.10 -4.97
CA ARG A 83 -21.55 -1.83 -4.55
C ARG A 83 -20.38 -2.04 -3.60
N HIS A 84 -20.53 -2.92 -2.61
CA HIS A 84 -19.45 -3.24 -1.66
C HIS A 84 -18.24 -3.88 -2.36
N ALA A 85 -18.45 -4.82 -3.28
CA ALA A 85 -17.37 -5.45 -4.05
C ALA A 85 -16.59 -4.45 -4.93
N VAL A 86 -17.28 -3.52 -5.59
CA VAL A 86 -16.62 -2.47 -6.39
C VAL A 86 -15.82 -1.52 -5.50
N ASN A 87 -16.37 -1.12 -4.35
CA ASN A 87 -15.68 -0.23 -3.41
C ASN A 87 -14.42 -0.88 -2.85
N GLU A 88 -14.47 -2.18 -2.51
CA GLU A 88 -13.30 -2.93 -2.05
C GLU A 88 -12.22 -3.00 -3.14
N ALA A 89 -12.60 -3.28 -4.39
CA ALA A 89 -11.69 -3.29 -5.52
C ALA A 89 -11.05 -1.90 -5.77
N GLN A 90 -11.82 -0.82 -5.64
CA GLN A 90 -11.32 0.55 -5.75
C GLN A 90 -10.33 0.88 -4.63
N PHE A 91 -10.63 0.48 -3.39
CA PHE A 91 -9.73 0.71 -2.25
C PHE A 91 -8.43 -0.10 -2.36
N HIS A 92 -8.53 -1.35 -2.82
CA HIS A 92 -7.37 -2.21 -3.08
C HIS A 92 -6.45 -1.60 -4.14
N ARG A 93 -7.02 -1.09 -5.24
CA ARG A 93 -6.26 -0.37 -6.28
C ARG A 93 -5.60 0.90 -5.74
N PHE A 94 -6.28 1.66 -4.88
CA PHE A 94 -5.71 2.85 -4.25
C PHE A 94 -4.52 2.50 -3.34
N ARG A 95 -4.63 1.45 -2.52
CA ARG A 95 -3.51 0.97 -1.69
C ARG A 95 -2.30 0.59 -2.54
N GLN A 96 -2.50 -0.17 -3.62
CA GLN A 96 -1.41 -0.56 -4.52
C GLN A 96 -0.74 0.64 -5.18
N GLN A 97 -1.54 1.64 -5.60
CA GLN A 97 -1.00 2.86 -6.19
C GLN A 97 -0.23 3.69 -5.18
N ALA A 98 -0.73 3.83 -3.94
CA ALA A 98 -0.04 4.52 -2.86
C ALA A 98 1.29 3.83 -2.49
N GLN A 99 1.30 2.50 -2.44
CA GLN A 99 2.52 1.71 -2.22
C GLN A 99 3.53 1.89 -3.35
N PHE A 100 3.09 1.85 -4.61
CA PHE A 100 3.97 2.09 -5.76
C PHE A 100 4.60 3.49 -5.72
N VAL A 101 3.81 4.53 -5.42
CA VAL A 101 4.32 5.90 -5.28
C VAL A 101 5.30 6.02 -4.11
N GLN A 102 5.01 5.36 -2.99
CA GLN A 102 5.90 5.34 -1.83
C GLN A 102 7.23 4.63 -2.15
N GLU A 103 7.20 3.49 -2.86
CA GLU A 103 8.37 2.71 -3.25
C GLU A 103 9.22 3.43 -4.32
N GLU A 104 8.62 4.06 -5.32
CA GLU A 104 9.35 4.85 -6.33
C GLU A 104 9.92 6.16 -5.79
N ALA A 105 9.20 6.86 -4.91
CA ALA A 105 9.60 8.17 -4.39
C ALA A 105 10.60 8.07 -3.21
N ALA A 106 10.57 6.97 -2.44
CA ALA A 106 11.46 6.76 -1.29
C ALA A 106 12.95 7.02 -1.57
N PRO A 107 13.58 6.46 -2.64
CA PRO A 107 15.00 6.69 -2.89
C PRO A 107 15.33 8.12 -3.36
N GLN A 108 14.36 8.87 -3.86
CA GLN A 108 14.56 10.27 -4.26
C GLN A 108 14.46 11.20 -3.05
N LEU A 109 13.46 10.98 -2.18
CA LEU A 109 13.35 11.72 -0.92
C LEU A 109 14.57 11.49 -0.02
N GLN A 110 15.02 10.24 0.15
CA GLN A 110 16.21 9.93 0.96
C GLN A 110 17.48 10.63 0.42
N ARG A 111 17.65 10.70 -0.90
CA ARG A 111 18.79 11.42 -1.52
C ARG A 111 18.71 12.93 -1.29
N MET A 112 17.52 13.51 -1.35
CA MET A 112 17.31 14.93 -1.09
C MET A 112 17.52 15.27 0.39
N GLU A 113 17.00 14.44 1.30
CA GLU A 113 17.23 14.58 2.75
C GLU A 113 18.71 14.46 3.11
N HIS A 114 19.41 13.46 2.57
CA HIS A 114 20.86 13.31 2.76
C HIS A 114 21.64 14.53 2.22
N SER A 115 21.23 15.09 1.08
CA SER A 115 21.87 16.29 0.51
C SER A 115 21.64 17.53 1.39
N ALA A 116 20.46 17.68 2.00
CA ALA A 116 20.16 18.77 2.91
C ALA A 116 20.95 18.64 4.23
N GLN A 117 20.94 17.46 4.84
CA GLN A 117 21.71 17.19 6.07
C GLN A 117 23.21 17.40 5.87
N PHE A 118 23.75 17.04 4.71
CA PHE A 118 25.15 17.33 4.35
C PHE A 118 25.42 18.84 4.32
N MET A 119 24.53 19.62 3.68
CA MET A 119 24.68 21.07 3.60
C MET A 119 24.56 21.75 4.97
N ASP A 120 23.68 21.26 5.85
CA ASP A 120 23.54 21.74 7.23
C ASP A 120 24.82 21.52 8.04
N LEU A 121 25.44 20.34 7.91
CA LEU A 121 26.71 20.03 8.57
C LEU A 121 27.85 20.93 8.09
N VAL A 122 27.95 21.16 6.77
CA VAL A 122 28.93 22.09 6.17
C VAL A 122 28.73 23.50 6.70
N ALA A 123 27.49 23.97 6.79
CA ALA A 123 27.16 25.30 7.31
C ALA A 123 27.52 25.44 8.80
N ALA A 124 27.25 24.43 9.61
CA ALA A 124 27.60 24.42 11.03
C ALA A 124 29.12 24.56 11.27
N CYS A 125 29.92 23.80 10.52
CA CYS A 125 31.38 23.89 10.58
C CYS A 125 31.88 25.29 10.17
N ALA A 126 31.36 25.85 9.07
CA ALA A 126 31.71 27.19 8.61
C ALA A 126 31.35 28.27 9.65
N GLN A 127 30.17 28.17 10.27
CA GLN A 127 29.72 29.11 11.29
C GLN A 127 30.62 29.08 12.54
N PHE A 128 31.02 27.89 13.00
CA PHE A 128 31.92 27.76 14.14
C PHE A 128 33.27 28.44 13.89
N VAL A 129 33.87 28.20 12.73
CA VAL A 129 35.16 28.79 12.34
C VAL A 129 35.04 30.31 12.23
N ALA A 130 34.01 30.81 11.53
CA ALA A 130 33.78 32.24 11.36
C ALA A 130 33.57 32.96 12.70
N THR A 131 32.79 32.36 13.61
CA THR A 131 32.47 32.94 14.91
C THR A 131 33.70 32.98 15.80
N SER A 132 34.43 31.87 15.89
CA SER A 132 35.68 31.76 16.65
C SER A 132 36.74 32.75 16.16
N GLY A 133 36.92 32.86 14.84
CA GLY A 133 37.85 33.79 14.21
C GLY A 133 37.52 35.27 14.49
N ARG A 134 36.24 35.61 14.70
CA ARG A 134 35.82 36.97 15.09
C ARG A 134 36.01 37.25 16.58
N ILE A 135 35.77 36.27 17.45
CA ILE A 135 35.79 36.48 18.90
C ILE A 135 37.22 36.46 19.44
N VAL A 136 38.05 35.50 19.02
CA VAL A 136 39.41 35.30 19.57
C VAL A 136 40.30 36.55 19.49
N PRO A 137 40.32 37.33 18.38
CA PRO A 137 41.10 38.57 18.32
C PRO A 137 40.62 39.66 19.29
N ASN A 138 39.33 39.68 19.64
CA ASN A 138 38.73 40.65 20.56
C ASN A 138 38.96 40.30 22.03
N LEU A 139 39.40 39.08 22.33
CA LEU A 139 39.76 38.66 23.69
C LEU A 139 41.21 39.02 24.07
N ARG A 140 41.95 39.70 23.19
CA ARG A 140 43.32 40.12 23.46
C ARG A 140 43.32 41.26 24.49
N GLY A 141 43.86 41.02 25.68
CA GLY A 141 44.16 42.06 26.66
C GLY A 141 43.84 41.73 28.12
N GLU A 142 42.99 40.73 28.37
CA GLU A 142 42.59 40.30 29.72
C GLU A 142 43.42 39.06 30.14
N HIS A 143 43.96 39.06 31.35
CA HIS A 143 44.55 37.84 31.92
C HIS A 143 43.42 36.92 32.34
N TYR A 144 43.22 35.83 31.59
CA TYR A 144 42.24 34.82 32.00
C TYR A 144 42.60 34.21 33.35
N ASP A 145 41.64 34.16 34.25
CA ASP A 145 41.77 33.39 35.48
C ASP A 145 41.77 31.87 35.19
N ASP A 146 42.16 31.07 36.18
CA ASP A 146 42.26 29.62 36.01
C ASP A 146 40.91 28.95 35.69
N GLY A 147 39.79 29.50 36.17
CA GLY A 147 38.45 28.99 35.95
C GLY A 147 37.91 29.28 34.54
N GLU A 148 38.22 30.45 33.99
CA GLU A 148 37.93 30.83 32.61
C GLU A 148 38.69 29.95 31.62
N ARG A 149 39.99 29.70 31.90
CA ARG A 149 40.83 28.80 31.09
C ARG A 149 40.28 27.37 31.11
N GLU A 150 39.91 26.87 32.29
CA GLU A 150 39.35 25.54 32.43
C GLU A 150 38.01 25.41 31.67
N THR A 151 37.16 26.44 31.74
CA THR A 151 35.87 26.47 31.05
C THR A 151 36.03 26.46 29.53
N ILE A 152 36.93 27.29 29.00
CA ILE A 152 37.26 27.29 27.57
C ILE A 152 37.88 25.94 27.16
N GLY A 153 38.75 25.37 27.99
CA GLY A 153 39.38 24.06 27.76
C GLY A 153 38.37 22.92 27.66
N ARG A 154 37.37 22.86 28.55
CA ARG A 154 36.26 21.89 28.46
C ARG A 154 35.45 22.08 27.19
N GLY A 155 35.13 23.32 26.81
CA GLY A 155 34.42 23.63 25.57
C GLY A 155 35.17 23.15 24.33
N LEU A 156 36.47 23.45 24.24
CA LEU A 156 37.32 22.99 23.13
C LEU A 156 37.46 21.48 23.07
N SER A 157 37.51 20.80 24.22
CA SER A 157 37.55 19.34 24.28
C SER A 157 36.30 18.71 23.68
N ARG A 158 35.11 19.28 23.95
CA ARG A 158 33.84 18.83 23.34
C ARG A 158 33.80 19.09 21.83
N VAL A 159 34.31 20.23 21.37
CA VAL A 159 34.40 20.53 19.93
C VAL A 159 35.29 19.55 19.21
N ARG A 160 36.45 19.19 19.79
CA ARG A 160 37.35 18.18 19.21
C ARG A 160 36.69 16.81 19.13
N ALA A 161 36.06 16.37 20.21
CA ALA A 161 35.32 15.10 20.22
C ALA A 161 34.21 15.07 19.15
N ALA A 162 33.49 16.19 18.95
CA ALA A 162 32.48 16.29 17.90
C ALA A 162 33.10 16.27 16.49
N ALA A 163 34.25 16.91 16.29
CA ALA A 163 34.97 16.88 15.02
C ALA A 163 35.49 15.47 14.69
N ASP A 164 36.09 14.78 15.67
CA ASP A 164 36.55 13.39 15.54
C ASP A 164 35.38 12.44 15.24
N TRP A 165 34.21 12.69 15.85
CA TRP A 165 32.99 11.96 15.56
C TRP A 165 32.52 12.17 14.12
N ILE A 166 32.44 13.42 13.66
CA ILE A 166 32.07 13.76 12.27
C ILE A 166 33.04 13.10 11.28
N GLU A 167 34.34 13.17 11.54
CA GLU A 167 35.36 12.57 10.68
C GLU A 167 35.19 11.05 10.59
N ASN A 168 34.94 10.38 11.71
CA ASN A 168 34.69 8.94 11.71
C ASN A 168 33.38 8.59 11.00
N ALA A 169 32.29 9.34 11.23
CA ALA A 169 31.00 9.10 10.58
C ALA A 169 31.09 9.27 9.05
N VAL A 170 31.78 10.31 8.58
CA VAL A 170 31.95 10.58 7.13
C VAL A 170 32.92 9.60 6.48
N THR A 171 33.99 9.20 7.16
CA THR A 171 35.05 8.35 6.58
C THR A 171 34.72 6.87 6.65
N ARG A 172 34.04 6.41 7.72
CA ARG A 172 33.74 5.00 7.98
C ARG A 172 32.29 4.62 7.67
N GLY A 173 31.40 5.58 7.50
CA GLY A 173 29.97 5.35 7.24
C GLY A 173 29.17 4.87 8.45
N GLU A 174 29.79 4.80 9.64
CA GLU A 174 29.12 4.44 10.90
C GLU A 174 28.47 5.70 11.49
N VAL A 175 27.18 5.90 11.16
CA VAL A 175 26.36 7.02 11.68
C VAL A 175 25.60 6.63 12.94
N ASP A 176 25.88 5.47 13.53
CA ASP A 176 25.06 4.93 14.60
C ASP A 176 25.28 5.72 15.90
N LEU A 177 24.32 6.62 16.15
CA LEU A 177 24.31 7.58 17.25
C LEU A 177 24.26 6.88 18.61
N ASP A 178 23.68 5.68 18.66
CA ASP A 178 23.37 4.94 19.88
C ASP A 178 24.60 4.30 20.54
N GLU A 179 25.50 3.69 19.75
CA GLU A 179 26.74 3.09 20.27
C GLU A 179 27.72 4.16 20.80
N GLN A 180 27.71 5.35 20.19
CA GLN A 180 28.58 6.44 20.62
C GLN A 180 27.99 7.22 21.80
N LEU A 181 26.67 7.39 21.88
CA LEU A 181 26.01 7.89 23.11
C LEU A 181 26.31 6.96 24.29
N GLU A 182 26.28 5.64 24.07
CA GLU A 182 26.68 4.67 25.09
C GLU A 182 28.14 4.85 25.54
N LYS A 183 29.08 5.09 24.61
CA LYS A 183 30.48 5.36 24.94
C LYS A 183 30.67 6.70 25.68
N LEU A 184 29.91 7.72 25.32
CA LEU A 184 29.96 9.05 25.94
C LEU A 184 29.38 9.02 27.37
N LEU A 185 28.35 8.20 27.61
CA LEU A 185 27.78 7.96 28.94
C LEU A 185 28.68 7.06 29.81
N LYS A 186 29.36 6.06 29.23
CA LYS A 186 30.32 5.19 29.94
C LYS A 186 31.62 5.92 30.32
N GLY A 187 32.00 6.99 29.62
CA GLY A 187 33.21 7.76 29.88
C GLY A 187 33.09 8.90 30.91
N SER A 188 31.92 9.15 31.49
CA SER A 188 31.72 10.19 32.54
C SER A 188 31.60 9.61 33.96
N GLY A 189 32.09 8.38 34.18
CA GLY A 189 31.92 7.61 35.41
C GLY A 189 33.20 7.13 36.07
N GLU A 190 34.31 7.87 35.97
CA GLU A 190 35.50 7.71 36.82
C GLU A 190 36.08 9.08 37.22
#